data_AF-A0A8H2M841-F1
#
_entry.id   AF-A0A8H2M841-F1
#
_cell.length_a   1.000
_cell.length_b   1.000
_cell.length_c   1.000
_cell.angle_alpha   90.00
_cell.angle_beta   90.00
_cell.angle_gamma   90.00
#
_symmetry.space_group_name_H-M   'P 1'
#
loop_
_entity.id
_entity.type
_entity.pdbx_description
1 polymer ?
#
loop_
_entity_poly.entity_id
_entity_poly.type
_entity_poly.pdbx_seq_one_letter_code
_entity_poly.pdbx_strand_id
1 'polypeptide(L)'
;MDVFQSIGQGIEKTLDALKDSKERIHYQAKKYSRQSKLRLEKSRVEGEIKRLYEDLGEAYYQSIEAGSDQAQRLLHELVAKLDQEKEILKALDNQLKQDLVEEAQEPKERTCPHCHEVLEEGDQFCSHCGSSMEETKVFQRGIFVDNVEILTKMCPNCGKQVSVHAKYCNRCGLDLENL
;
A
#
# COMPACT_ATOMS: atom_id res chain seq x y z
N MET A 1 16.07 -44.60 -19.65
CA MET A 1 16.60 -43.22 -19.61
C MET A 1 15.42 -42.38 -20.06
N ASP A 2 14.67 -41.67 -19.23
CA ASP A 2 15.08 -40.56 -18.36
C ASP A 2 14.04 -40.25 -17.27
N VAL A 3 13.87 -41.14 -16.28
CA VAL A 3 13.05 -40.83 -15.08
C VAL A 3 13.83 -39.95 -14.10
N PHE A 4 15.16 -40.04 -14.11
CA PHE A 4 16.05 -39.32 -13.19
C PHE A 4 16.30 -37.85 -13.58
N GLN A 5 16.08 -37.44 -14.85
CA GLN A 5 16.25 -36.03 -15.27
C GLN A 5 15.08 -35.14 -14.82
N SER A 6 13.83 -35.62 -14.84
CA SER A 6 12.67 -34.84 -14.37
C SER A 6 12.64 -34.64 -12.85
N ILE A 7 13.21 -35.57 -12.07
CA ILE A 7 13.28 -35.46 -10.60
C ILE A 7 14.31 -34.39 -10.21
N GLY A 8 15.43 -34.28 -10.94
CA GLY A 8 16.46 -33.26 -10.68
C GLY A 8 15.96 -31.83 -10.87
N GLN A 9 15.18 -31.57 -11.92
CA GLN A 9 14.62 -30.24 -12.21
C GLN A 9 13.57 -29.79 -11.18
N GLY A 10 12.81 -30.72 -10.60
CA GLY A 10 11.84 -30.40 -9.54
C GLY A 10 12.49 -30.04 -8.20
N ILE A 11 13.66 -30.63 -7.91
CA ILE A 11 14.43 -30.34 -6.68
C ILE A 11 15.15 -29.00 -6.80
N GLU A 12 15.68 -28.64 -7.99
CA GLU A 12 16.29 -27.32 -8.23
C GLU A 12 15.26 -26.19 -8.07
N LYS A 13 14.08 -26.30 -8.69
CA LYS A 13 13.02 -25.27 -8.59
C LYS A 13 12.53 -25.06 -7.16
N THR A 14 12.44 -26.13 -6.35
CA THR A 14 12.02 -26.03 -4.95
C THR A 14 13.12 -25.45 -4.06
N LEU A 15 14.40 -25.76 -4.32
CA LEU A 15 15.54 -25.13 -3.65
C LEU A 15 15.66 -23.64 -3.96
N ASP A 16 15.40 -23.23 -5.20
CA ASP A 16 15.45 -21.82 -5.58
C ASP A 16 14.27 -21.04 -5.02
N ALA A 17 13.06 -21.61 -5.02
CA ALA A 17 11.90 -21.02 -4.32
C ALA A 17 12.14 -20.83 -2.81
N LEU A 18 12.88 -21.75 -2.17
CA LEU A 18 13.27 -21.63 -0.76
C LEU A 18 14.31 -20.52 -0.53
N LYS A 19 15.27 -20.32 -1.44
CA LYS A 19 16.24 -19.21 -1.37
C LYS A 19 15.52 -17.87 -1.53
N ASP A 20 14.64 -17.75 -2.52
CA ASP A 20 13.87 -16.54 -2.78
C ASP A 20 12.96 -16.20 -1.59
N SER A 21 12.32 -17.21 -0.99
CA SER A 21 11.50 -17.04 0.21
C SER A 21 12.31 -16.47 1.39
N LYS A 22 13.53 -16.98 1.62
CA LYS A 22 14.42 -16.49 2.70
C LYS A 22 14.86 -15.04 2.46
N GLU A 23 15.20 -14.69 1.23
CA GLU A 23 15.61 -13.34 0.85
C GLU A 23 14.48 -12.34 1.05
N ARG A 24 13.25 -12.70 0.66
CA ARG A 24 12.05 -11.89 0.87
C ARG A 24 11.71 -11.70 2.35
N ILE A 25 11.75 -12.76 3.15
CA ILE A 25 11.51 -12.66 4.60
C ILE A 25 12.53 -11.71 5.24
N HIS A 26 13.80 -11.84 4.89
CA HIS A 26 14.85 -10.97 5.40
C HIS A 26 14.69 -9.51 4.93
N TYR A 27 14.32 -9.30 3.67
CA TYR A 27 14.00 -7.98 3.12
C TYR A 27 12.83 -7.32 3.84
N GLN A 28 11.70 -8.04 3.99
CA GLN A 28 10.51 -7.54 4.70
C GLN A 28 10.82 -7.23 6.18
N ALA A 29 11.63 -8.06 6.85
CA ALA A 29 12.06 -7.80 8.22
C ALA A 29 12.92 -6.53 8.34
N LYS A 30 13.88 -6.31 7.42
CA LYS A 30 14.68 -5.08 7.37
C LYS A 30 13.81 -3.85 7.11
N LYS A 31 12.85 -3.95 6.17
CA LYS A 31 11.90 -2.89 5.82
C LYS A 31 11.02 -2.50 7.01
N TYR A 32 10.40 -3.48 7.68
CA TYR A 32 9.59 -3.22 8.87
C TYR A 32 10.40 -2.60 10.02
N SER A 33 11.64 -3.08 10.22
CA SER A 33 12.56 -2.49 11.20
C SER A 33 12.87 -1.02 10.88
N ARG A 34 13.12 -0.70 9.60
CA ARG A 34 13.36 0.67 9.14
C ARG A 34 12.13 1.56 9.36
N GLN A 35 10.95 1.14 8.93
CA GLN A 35 9.71 1.90 9.14
C GLN A 35 9.43 2.15 10.63
N SER A 36 9.67 1.15 11.49
CA SER A 36 9.51 1.28 12.93
C SER A 36 10.47 2.33 13.52
N LYS A 37 11.75 2.33 13.09
CA LYS A 37 12.73 3.34 13.49
C LYS A 37 12.30 4.75 13.08
N LEU A 38 11.89 4.93 11.82
CA LEU A 38 11.45 6.23 11.32
C LEU A 38 10.22 6.75 12.07
N ARG A 39 9.26 5.88 12.41
CA ARG A 39 8.08 6.25 13.22
C ARG A 39 8.45 6.67 14.64
N LEU A 40 9.40 5.96 15.27
CA LEU A 40 9.89 6.32 16.60
C LEU A 40 10.61 7.68 16.59
N GLU A 41 11.47 7.90 15.59
CA GLU A 41 12.20 9.15 15.43
C GLU A 41 11.27 10.32 15.13
N LYS A 42 10.25 10.12 14.30
CA LYS A 42 9.19 11.09 14.07
C LYS A 42 8.47 11.47 15.36
N SER A 43 8.06 10.47 16.15
CA SER A 43 7.40 10.70 17.44
C SER A 43 8.27 11.50 18.42
N ARG A 44 9.59 11.24 18.43
CA ARG A 44 10.56 12.02 19.22
C ARG A 44 10.58 13.48 18.79
N VAL A 45 10.73 13.75 17.49
CA VAL A 45 10.78 15.11 16.93
C VAL A 45 9.46 15.86 17.15
N GLU A 46 8.32 15.19 16.99
CA GLU A 46 7.00 15.78 17.30
C GLU A 46 6.90 16.19 18.78
N GLY A 47 7.49 15.40 19.68
CA GLY A 47 7.60 15.74 21.10
C GLY A 47 8.51 16.95 21.36
N GLU A 48 9.66 17.02 20.69
CA GLU A 48 10.61 18.14 20.80
C GLU A 48 10.01 19.45 20.27
N ILE A 49 9.31 19.40 19.13
CA ILE A 49 8.58 20.56 18.58
C ILE A 49 7.56 21.10 19.59
N LYS A 50 6.80 20.21 20.26
CA LYS A 50 5.82 20.64 21.29
C LYS A 50 6.51 21.37 22.45
N ARG A 51 7.61 20.82 22.97
CA ARG A 51 8.40 21.47 24.03
C ARG A 51 8.96 22.82 23.58
N LEU A 52 9.48 22.91 22.36
CA LEU A 52 9.97 24.18 21.81
C LEU A 52 8.87 25.24 21.70
N TYR A 53 7.63 24.86 21.39
CA TYR A 53 6.50 25.80 21.44
C TYR A 53 6.20 26.27 22.86
N GLU A 54 6.27 25.38 23.85
CA GLU A 54 6.10 25.72 25.27
C GLU A 54 7.21 26.70 25.73
N ASP A 55 8.48 26.35 25.48
CA ASP A 55 9.64 27.18 25.82
C ASP A 55 9.59 28.55 25.13
N LEU A 56 9.16 28.59 23.86
CA LEU A 56 9.01 29.83 23.10
C LEU A 56 7.93 30.73 23.71
N GLY A 57 6.81 30.15 24.15
CA GLY A 57 5.73 30.88 24.82
C GLY A 57 6.19 31.49 26.14
N GLU A 58 6.93 30.73 26.95
CA GLU A 58 7.50 31.21 28.21
C GLU A 58 8.51 32.34 27.97
N ALA A 59 9.47 32.14 27.06
CA ALA A 59 10.46 33.15 26.71
C ALA A 59 9.81 34.42 26.15
N TYR A 60 8.72 34.29 25.38
CA TYR A 60 7.98 35.43 24.87
C TYR A 60 7.31 36.22 25.99
N TYR A 61 6.63 35.55 26.91
CA TYR A 61 6.01 36.21 28.05
C TYR A 61 7.03 36.98 28.90
N GLN A 62 8.16 36.34 29.21
CA GLN A 62 9.27 36.97 29.96
C GLN A 62 9.86 38.17 29.21
N SER A 63 9.92 38.12 27.88
CA SER A 63 10.39 39.24 27.06
C SER A 63 9.48 40.47 27.16
N ILE A 64 8.17 40.27 27.27
CA ILE A 64 7.18 41.35 27.42
C ILE A 64 7.18 41.91 28.85
N GLU A 65 7.34 41.05 29.86
CA GLU A 65 7.31 41.45 31.28
C GLU A 65 8.58 42.21 31.70
N ALA A 66 9.76 41.74 31.27
CA ALA A 66 11.05 42.28 31.72
C ALA A 66 11.78 43.15 30.68
N GLY A 67 11.32 43.18 29.41
CA GLY A 67 11.89 44.03 28.36
C GLY A 67 13.41 43.87 28.17
N SER A 68 13.93 42.63 28.21
CA SER A 68 15.37 42.37 28.17
C SER A 68 15.88 41.92 26.80
N ASP A 69 17.00 42.48 26.34
CA ASP A 69 17.71 42.06 25.12
C ASP A 69 18.09 40.57 25.13
N GLN A 70 18.27 40.00 26.33
CA GLN A 70 18.60 38.59 26.52
C GLN A 70 17.41 37.68 26.17
N ALA A 71 16.19 38.06 26.55
CA ALA A 71 14.99 37.31 26.20
C ALA A 71 14.78 37.31 24.67
N GLN A 72 15.07 38.44 24.01
CA GLN A 72 14.93 38.54 22.55
C GLN A 72 15.94 37.65 21.79
N ARG A 73 17.16 37.49 22.29
CA ARG A 73 18.13 36.53 21.73
C ARG A 73 17.68 35.08 21.92
N LEU A 74 17.16 34.74 23.10
CA LEU A 74 16.61 33.40 23.36
C LEU A 74 15.46 33.06 22.40
N LEU A 75 14.55 34.01 22.15
CA LEU A 75 13.46 33.83 21.20
C LEU A 75 13.98 33.49 19.80
N HIS A 76 14.98 34.22 19.30
CA HIS A 76 15.58 33.92 18.00
C HIS A 76 16.21 32.51 17.97
N GLU A 77 16.88 32.09 19.04
CA GLU A 77 17.46 30.75 19.13
C GLU A 77 16.39 29.65 19.14
N LEU A 78 15.32 29.83 19.90
CA LEU A 78 14.22 28.87 19.99
C LEU A 78 13.47 28.74 18.66
N VAL A 79 13.22 29.85 17.95
CA VAL A 79 12.62 29.82 16.62
C VAL A 79 13.52 29.07 15.63
N ALA A 80 14.82 29.33 15.63
CA ALA A 80 15.76 28.64 14.74
C ALA A 80 15.77 27.11 14.99
N LYS A 81 15.76 26.68 16.26
CA LYS A 81 15.64 25.26 16.62
C LYS A 81 14.30 24.67 16.17
N LEU A 82 13.21 25.39 16.37
CA LEU A 82 11.87 24.95 15.96
C LEU A 82 11.78 24.75 14.44
N ASP A 83 12.36 25.66 13.65
CA ASP A 83 12.40 25.54 12.20
C ASP A 83 13.24 24.33 11.77
N GLN A 84 14.40 24.10 12.41
CA GLN A 84 15.23 22.93 12.17
C GLN A 84 14.46 21.63 12.44
N GLU A 85 13.80 21.50 13.59
CA GLU A 85 13.02 20.29 13.94
C GLU A 85 11.84 20.08 12.98
N LYS A 86 11.20 21.14 12.51
CA LYS A 86 10.15 21.05 11.48
C LYS A 86 10.67 20.53 10.15
N GLU A 87 11.87 20.93 9.74
CA GLU A 87 12.49 20.39 8.52
C GLU A 87 12.85 18.91 8.69
N ILE A 88 13.33 18.49 9.87
CA ILE A 88 13.56 17.08 10.19
C ILE A 88 12.25 16.29 10.12
N LEU A 89 11.17 16.79 10.72
CA LEU A 89 9.84 16.16 10.66
C LEU A 89 9.37 15.96 9.22
N LYS A 90 9.51 16.98 8.37
CA LYS A 90 9.19 16.88 6.94
C LYS A 90 10.03 15.82 6.22
N ALA A 91 11.33 15.76 6.51
CA ALA A 91 12.21 14.76 5.93
C ALA A 91 11.81 13.33 6.31
N LEU A 92 11.48 13.09 7.60
CA LEU A 92 11.00 11.80 8.10
C LEU A 92 9.66 11.40 7.45
N ASP A 93 8.73 12.35 7.31
CA ASP A 93 7.46 12.11 6.61
C ASP A 93 7.66 11.72 5.14
N ASN A 94 8.58 12.37 4.46
CA ASN A 94 8.89 12.05 3.07
C ASN A 94 9.53 10.65 2.94
N GLN A 95 10.41 10.26 3.86
CA GLN A 95 10.99 8.91 3.88
C GLN A 95 9.91 7.84 4.12
N LEU A 96 8.98 8.06 5.06
CA LEU A 96 7.86 7.15 5.29
C LEU A 96 6.93 7.05 4.06
N LYS A 97 6.71 8.15 3.34
CA LYS A 97 5.92 8.14 2.10
C LYS A 97 6.63 7.38 0.98
N GLN A 98 7.95 7.51 0.87
CA GLN A 98 8.74 6.76 -0.12
C GLN A 98 8.64 5.25 0.12
N ASP A 99 8.77 4.81 1.38
CA ASP A 99 8.63 3.40 1.75
C ASP A 99 7.25 2.82 1.37
N LEU A 100 6.17 3.62 1.40
CA LEU A 100 4.82 3.23 0.98
C LEU A 100 4.67 3.13 -0.55
N VAL A 101 5.35 3.99 -1.31
CA VAL A 101 5.33 3.95 -2.78
C VAL A 101 6.09 2.73 -3.28
N GLU A 102 7.22 2.39 -2.67
CA GLU A 102 7.97 1.15 -2.97
C GLU A 102 7.11 -0.10 -2.70
N GLU A 103 6.31 -0.11 -1.63
CA GLU A 103 5.40 -1.22 -1.30
C GLU A 103 4.26 -1.41 -2.32
N ALA A 104 3.79 -0.33 -2.94
CA ALA A 104 2.75 -0.40 -3.97
C ALA A 104 3.26 -0.90 -5.33
N GLN A 105 4.57 -0.85 -5.56
CA GLN A 105 5.24 -1.28 -6.80
C GLN A 105 5.82 -2.70 -6.70
N GLU A 106 5.76 -3.35 -5.53
CA GLU A 106 6.14 -4.76 -5.40
C GLU A 106 5.18 -5.65 -6.22
N PRO A 107 5.71 -6.59 -7.02
CA PRO A 107 4.88 -7.55 -7.74
C PRO A 107 4.12 -8.39 -6.72
N LYS A 108 2.82 -8.10 -6.56
CA LYS A 108 1.94 -8.94 -5.77
C LYS A 108 1.81 -10.26 -6.49
N GLU A 109 2.36 -11.32 -5.90
CA GLU A 109 2.18 -12.67 -6.38
C GLU A 109 0.69 -12.94 -6.56
N ARG A 110 0.29 -13.21 -7.81
CA ARG A 110 -1.09 -13.59 -8.12
C ARG A 110 -1.25 -15.02 -7.63
N THR A 111 -2.27 -15.29 -6.82
CA THR A 111 -2.61 -16.65 -6.39
C THR A 111 -3.89 -17.10 -7.07
N CYS A 112 -3.94 -18.39 -7.40
CA CYS A 112 -5.13 -19.00 -7.98
C CYS A 112 -6.28 -18.94 -6.96
N PRO A 113 -7.44 -18.34 -7.28
CA PRO A 113 -8.56 -18.29 -6.34
C PRO A 113 -9.20 -19.67 -6.09
N HIS A 114 -8.90 -20.67 -6.91
CA HIS A 114 -9.50 -22.00 -6.82
C HIS A 114 -8.65 -22.99 -6.02
N CYS A 115 -7.33 -22.99 -6.24
CA CYS A 115 -6.43 -23.94 -5.56
C CYS A 115 -5.34 -23.27 -4.70
N HIS A 116 -5.29 -21.93 -4.67
CA HIS A 116 -4.33 -21.12 -3.92
C HIS A 116 -2.87 -21.27 -4.34
N GLU A 117 -2.60 -21.94 -5.47
CA GLU A 117 -1.27 -22.01 -6.07
C GLU A 117 -0.80 -20.62 -6.51
N VAL A 118 0.49 -20.34 -6.34
CA VAL A 118 1.12 -19.10 -6.84
C VAL A 118 1.21 -19.18 -8.37
N LEU A 119 0.77 -18.12 -9.05
CA LEU A 119 0.79 -17.97 -10.50
C LEU A 119 1.99 -17.13 -10.91
N GLU A 120 2.62 -17.48 -12.02
CA GLU A 120 3.69 -16.67 -12.59
C GLU A 120 3.12 -15.42 -13.29
N GLU A 121 3.96 -14.40 -13.46
CA GLU A 121 3.54 -13.16 -14.13
C GLU A 121 3.10 -13.43 -15.58
N GLY A 122 1.81 -13.22 -15.85
CA GLY A 122 1.24 -13.39 -17.19
C GLY A 122 0.61 -14.76 -17.45
N ASP A 123 0.54 -15.65 -16.45
CA ASP A 123 -0.15 -16.94 -16.59
C ASP A 123 -1.64 -16.75 -16.92
N GLN A 124 -2.06 -17.28 -18.06
CA GLN A 124 -3.46 -17.30 -18.49
C GLN A 124 -4.25 -18.48 -17.91
N PHE A 125 -3.58 -19.46 -17.31
CA PHE A 125 -4.18 -20.64 -16.68
C PHE A 125 -3.35 -21.07 -15.49
N CYS A 126 -3.98 -21.55 -14.41
CA CYS A 126 -3.27 -22.14 -13.29
C CYS A 126 -2.67 -23.49 -13.71
N SER A 127 -1.35 -23.63 -13.56
CA SER A 127 -0.60 -24.85 -13.86
C SER A 127 -0.96 -26.04 -12.96
N HIS A 128 -1.49 -25.78 -11.76
CA HIS A 128 -1.84 -26.82 -10.78
C HIS A 128 -3.28 -27.34 -10.96
N CYS A 129 -4.28 -26.45 -11.14
CA CYS A 129 -5.68 -26.86 -11.24
C CYS A 129 -6.34 -26.63 -12.62
N GLY A 130 -5.62 -26.05 -13.57
CA GLY A 130 -6.10 -25.79 -14.94
C GLY A 130 -7.12 -24.65 -15.06
N SER A 131 -7.43 -23.94 -13.98
CA SER A 131 -8.40 -22.84 -14.00
C SER A 131 -7.87 -21.68 -14.83
N SER A 132 -8.70 -21.13 -15.74
CA SER A 132 -8.35 -19.96 -16.54
C SER A 132 -8.22 -18.70 -15.69
N MET A 133 -7.11 -18.00 -15.89
CA MET A 133 -6.72 -16.72 -15.31
C MET A 133 -6.80 -15.58 -16.33
N GLU A 134 -7.29 -15.85 -17.55
CA GLU A 134 -7.72 -14.77 -18.43
C GLU A 134 -8.61 -13.84 -17.63
N GLU A 135 -8.22 -12.56 -17.61
CA GLU A 135 -9.08 -11.46 -17.19
C GLU A 135 -10.28 -11.45 -18.13
N THR A 136 -11.22 -12.35 -17.88
CA THR A 136 -12.57 -12.22 -18.38
C THR A 136 -12.95 -10.85 -17.85
N LYS A 137 -13.24 -9.90 -18.74
CA LYS A 137 -13.71 -8.54 -18.42
C LYS A 137 -15.09 -8.60 -17.76
N VAL A 138 -15.22 -9.39 -16.71
CA VAL A 138 -16.30 -9.42 -15.75
C VAL A 138 -15.84 -8.46 -14.69
N PHE A 139 -16.44 -7.27 -14.69
CA PHE A 139 -16.22 -6.30 -13.63
C PHE A 139 -16.74 -6.90 -12.32
N GLN A 140 -15.85 -7.55 -11.57
CA GLN A 140 -16.10 -8.05 -10.22
C GLN A 140 -16.16 -6.88 -9.23
N ARG A 141 -17.25 -6.13 -9.27
CA ARG A 141 -17.82 -5.50 -8.07
C ARG A 141 -19.32 -5.73 -8.15
N GLY A 142 -19.76 -6.87 -7.62
CA GLY A 142 -21.18 -7.14 -7.43
C GLY A 142 -21.83 -6.07 -6.56
N ILE A 143 -23.12 -5.82 -6.77
CA ILE A 143 -23.91 -5.01 -5.83
C ILE A 143 -24.38 -5.97 -4.75
N PHE A 144 -24.16 -5.62 -3.48
CA PHE A 144 -24.72 -6.34 -2.35
C PHE A 144 -26.15 -5.85 -2.12
N VAL A 145 -27.13 -6.72 -2.34
CA VAL A 145 -28.53 -6.50 -1.96
C VAL A 145 -28.92 -7.64 -1.03
N ASP A 146 -29.37 -7.33 0.19
CA ASP A 146 -29.78 -8.33 1.19
C ASP A 146 -28.76 -9.45 1.44
N ASN A 147 -27.46 -9.10 1.50
CA ASN A 147 -26.33 -10.03 1.68
C ASN A 147 -26.16 -11.07 0.56
N VAL A 148 -26.78 -10.86 -0.60
CA VAL A 148 -26.60 -11.69 -1.81
C VAL A 148 -25.71 -10.95 -2.80
N GLU A 149 -24.66 -11.61 -3.28
CA GLU A 149 -23.80 -11.07 -4.33
C GLU A 149 -24.48 -11.23 -5.69
N ILE A 150 -24.82 -10.09 -6.31
CA ILE A 150 -25.40 -10.06 -7.66
C ILE A 150 -24.28 -9.78 -8.66
N LEU A 151 -24.02 -10.75 -9.55
CA LEU A 151 -23.11 -10.58 -10.68
C LEU A 151 -23.63 -9.50 -11.65
N THR A 152 -22.76 -8.58 -12.06
CA THR A 152 -23.11 -7.44 -12.91
C THR A 152 -22.20 -7.31 -14.14
N LYS A 153 -22.73 -6.69 -15.20
CA LYS A 153 -22.06 -6.29 -16.45
C LYS A 153 -22.32 -4.81 -16.73
N MET A 154 -21.50 -4.17 -17.56
CA MET A 154 -21.74 -2.79 -18.00
C MET A 154 -22.59 -2.78 -19.27
N CYS A 155 -23.60 -1.92 -19.31
CA CYS A 155 -24.38 -1.72 -20.52
C CYS A 155 -23.48 -1.12 -21.63
N PRO A 156 -23.38 -1.74 -22.81
CA PRO A 156 -22.48 -1.28 -23.86
C PRO A 156 -22.92 0.03 -24.51
N ASN A 157 -24.22 0.38 -24.44
CA ASN A 157 -24.73 1.64 -24.98
C ASN A 157 -24.48 2.83 -24.02
N CYS A 158 -24.79 2.68 -22.73
CA CYS A 158 -24.80 3.82 -21.80
C CYS A 158 -23.80 3.72 -20.63
N GLY A 159 -23.02 2.64 -20.55
CA GLY A 159 -22.03 2.43 -19.49
C GLY A 159 -22.61 2.29 -18.09
N LYS A 160 -23.91 1.98 -17.93
CA LYS A 160 -24.50 1.72 -16.60
C LYS A 160 -24.25 0.28 -16.18
N GLN A 161 -23.90 0.07 -14.92
CA GLN A 161 -23.81 -1.26 -14.32
C GLN A 161 -25.22 -1.89 -14.21
N VAL A 162 -25.37 -3.10 -14.73
CA VAL A 162 -26.62 -3.88 -14.79
C VAL A 162 -26.35 -5.33 -14.39
N SER A 163 -27.35 -6.05 -13.90
CA SER A 163 -27.19 -7.50 -13.61
C SER A 163 -26.82 -8.28 -14.88
N VAL A 164 -26.02 -9.34 -14.74
CA VAL A 164 -25.72 -10.25 -15.86
C VAL A 164 -26.98 -10.93 -16.41
N HIS A 165 -28.00 -11.11 -15.56
CA HIS A 165 -29.30 -11.70 -15.91
C HIS A 165 -30.32 -10.67 -16.41
N ALA A 166 -29.98 -9.39 -16.50
CA ALA A 166 -30.91 -8.37 -16.97
C ALA A 166 -31.17 -8.53 -18.47
N LYS A 167 -32.45 -8.65 -18.85
CA LYS A 167 -32.91 -8.67 -20.25
C LYS A 167 -32.81 -7.31 -20.92
N TYR A 168 -33.00 -6.22 -20.17
CA TYR A 168 -32.92 -4.85 -20.68
C TYR A 168 -32.09 -3.96 -19.74
N CYS A 169 -31.45 -2.93 -20.28
CA CYS A 169 -30.78 -1.90 -19.48
C CYS A 169 -31.83 -0.98 -18.82
N ASN A 170 -31.86 -0.95 -17.49
CA ASN A 170 -32.75 -0.10 -16.71
C ASN A 170 -32.52 1.42 -16.88
N ARG A 171 -31.43 1.84 -17.53
CA ARG A 171 -31.14 3.25 -17.80
C ARG A 171 -31.48 3.67 -19.22
N CYS A 172 -31.08 2.89 -20.22
CA CYS A 172 -31.20 3.28 -21.63
C CYS A 172 -32.15 2.41 -22.47
N GLY A 173 -32.76 1.37 -21.88
CA GLY A 173 -33.72 0.52 -22.55
C GLY A 173 -33.13 -0.48 -23.56
N LEU A 174 -31.80 -0.51 -23.74
CA LEU A 174 -31.15 -1.48 -24.63
C LEU A 174 -31.51 -2.92 -24.25
N ASP A 175 -31.94 -3.72 -25.23
CA ASP A 175 -32.09 -5.17 -25.10
C ASP A 175 -30.71 -5.82 -24.99
N LEU A 176 -30.47 -6.50 -23.87
CA LEU A 176 -29.21 -7.15 -23.52
C LEU A 176 -29.26 -8.67 -23.72
N GLU A 177 -30.43 -9.23 -24.05
CA GLU A 177 -30.62 -10.65 -24.32
C GLU A 177 -30.30 -10.97 -25.79
N ASN A 178 -30.57 -10.03 -26.69
CA ASN A 178 -30.35 -10.15 -28.14
C ASN A 178 -29.13 -9.38 -28.65
N LEU A 179 -28.09 -9.24 -27.81
CA LEU A 179 -26.88 -8.48 -28.13
C LEU A 179 -25.73 -9.36 -28.62
#